data_AF-A0A3S1A623-F1
#
_entry.id   AF-A0A3S1A623-F1
#
_cell.length_a   1.000
_cell.length_b   1.000
_cell.length_c   1.000
_cell.angle_alpha   90.00
_cell.angle_beta   90.00
_cell.angle_gamma   90.00
#
_symmetry.space_group_name_H-M   'P 1'
#
loop_
_entity.id
_entity.type
_entity.pdbx_description
1 polymer ?
#
loop_
_entity_poly.entity_id
_entity_poly.type
_entity_poly.pdbx_seq_one_letter_code
_entity_poly.pdbx_strand_id
1 'polypeptide(L)'
;MNSRQIESWALRVIDCVKSGQPNEDFLVELKRDWIDKAKAARRIAGHANAARGENILWLIGVDEEKGVDCVIGANAADIASWYPTVESFFNELAPRMIPLNIPVDNKTVVALVFETDRAPFVIKNQAYGSPGGGSVELEVPWRENTAIRSARRSDLIRLLAPLELLPEIEILGHIELTATIAGKDVLGNPYPDELRLNSELYIVPKSRERVIIPFHLCRVEFEISGIPTFESNWISLNPAGGISIGRMTKPGSLTIESTAHEIIIDGSGKISLQATAQRPSLPEDAKNCDIRISIYLLPTGANRPVVLTKTLPYPIEKLPS
;
A
#
# COMPACT_ATOMS: atom_id res chain seq x y z
N MET A 1 5.28 -7.94 -12.77
CA MET A 1 6.26 -6.96 -12.24
C MET A 1 7.61 -7.21 -12.89
N ASN A 2 8.45 -6.19 -13.17
CA ASN A 2 9.77 -6.39 -13.80
C ASN A 2 10.90 -6.51 -12.76
N SER A 3 12.09 -7.00 -13.18
CA SER A 3 13.20 -7.28 -12.24
C SER A 3 13.65 -6.06 -11.43
N ARG A 4 13.70 -4.86 -12.02
CA ARG A 4 14.09 -3.63 -11.31
C ARG A 4 13.10 -3.25 -10.22
N GLN A 5 11.80 -3.46 -10.47
CA GLN A 5 10.75 -3.23 -9.47
C GLN A 5 10.84 -4.23 -8.33
N ILE A 6 11.16 -5.51 -8.62
CA ILE A 6 11.35 -6.56 -7.60
C ILE A 6 12.54 -6.20 -6.71
N GLU A 7 13.66 -5.85 -7.32
CA GLU A 7 14.87 -5.46 -6.61
C GLU A 7 14.64 -4.23 -5.72
N SER A 8 14.00 -3.19 -6.26
CA SER A 8 13.66 -2.00 -5.49
C SER A 8 12.72 -2.29 -4.31
N TRP A 9 11.73 -3.18 -4.49
CA TRP A 9 10.84 -3.58 -3.40
C TRP A 9 11.60 -4.34 -2.30
N ALA A 10 12.43 -5.31 -2.69
CA ALA A 10 13.23 -6.08 -1.75
C ALA A 10 14.24 -5.22 -0.97
N LEU A 11 14.96 -4.32 -1.64
CA LEU A 11 15.93 -3.42 -0.99
C LEU A 11 15.25 -2.50 0.02
N ARG A 12 14.10 -1.90 -0.35
CA ARG A 12 13.30 -1.10 0.60
C ARG A 12 12.90 -1.90 1.83
N VAL A 13 12.51 -3.16 1.65
CA VAL A 13 12.13 -4.03 2.78
C VAL A 13 13.32 -4.28 3.69
N ILE A 14 14.48 -4.61 3.13
CA ILE A 14 15.71 -4.86 3.88
C ILE A 14 16.17 -3.61 4.65
N ASP A 15 16.10 -2.43 4.02
CA ASP A 15 16.48 -1.16 4.65
C ASP A 15 15.58 -0.81 5.85
N CYS A 16 14.26 -1.10 5.76
CA CYS A 16 13.34 -0.98 6.89
C CYS A 16 13.74 -1.91 8.05
N VAL A 17 14.06 -3.18 7.78
CA VAL A 17 14.51 -4.11 8.82
C VAL A 17 15.82 -3.64 9.47
N LYS A 18 16.78 -3.15 8.68
CA LYS A 18 18.05 -2.60 9.18
C LYS A 18 17.85 -1.40 10.10
N SER A 19 16.84 -0.58 9.83
CA SER A 19 16.46 0.56 10.66
C SER A 19 15.59 0.20 11.87
N GLY A 20 15.36 -1.09 12.12
CA GLY A 20 14.58 -1.57 13.27
C GLY A 20 13.07 -1.33 13.13
N GLN A 21 12.59 -1.01 11.93
CA GLN A 21 11.16 -0.92 11.65
C GLN A 21 10.63 -2.31 11.27
N PRO A 22 9.60 -2.82 11.98
CA PRO A 22 8.99 -4.08 11.60
C PRO A 22 8.36 -3.96 10.21
N ASN A 23 8.64 -4.93 9.34
CA ASN A 23 8.22 -4.85 7.93
C ASN A 23 7.74 -6.17 7.33
N GLU A 24 7.52 -7.21 8.15
CA GLU A 24 6.53 -8.22 7.77
C GLU A 24 5.15 -7.56 7.76
N ASP A 25 4.76 -7.07 6.57
CA ASP A 25 3.43 -6.55 6.30
C ASP A 25 2.52 -7.65 5.75
N PHE A 26 1.37 -7.25 5.19
CA PHE A 26 0.41 -8.18 4.61
C PHE A 26 0.85 -8.81 3.29
N LEU A 27 1.89 -8.26 2.63
CA LEU A 27 2.35 -8.66 1.31
C LEU A 27 3.78 -9.24 1.34
N VAL A 28 4.50 -9.07 2.44
CA VAL A 28 5.91 -9.46 2.61
C VAL A 28 6.04 -10.58 3.65
N GLU A 29 6.81 -11.61 3.32
CA GLU A 29 7.23 -12.66 4.26
C GLU A 29 8.76 -12.71 4.31
N LEU A 30 9.34 -12.63 5.51
CA LEU A 30 10.77 -12.75 5.72
C LEU A 30 11.10 -14.16 6.21
N LYS A 31 12.14 -14.77 5.63
CA LYS A 31 12.63 -16.08 6.06
C LYS A 31 14.14 -16.09 6.09
N ARG A 32 14.69 -16.45 7.24
CA ARG A 32 16.11 -16.68 7.41
C ARG A 32 16.60 -17.81 6.49
N ASP A 33 15.92 -18.94 6.52
CA ASP A 33 16.29 -20.16 5.80
C ASP A 33 15.12 -20.66 4.94
N TRP A 34 15.43 -21.51 3.95
CA TRP A 34 14.43 -22.26 3.21
C TRP A 34 13.63 -23.15 4.16
N ILE A 35 12.31 -22.95 4.20
CA ILE A 35 11.43 -23.74 5.06
C ILE A 35 11.02 -25.05 4.39
N ASP A 36 10.49 -25.98 5.21
CA ASP A 36 9.89 -27.23 4.73
C ASP A 36 8.89 -26.97 3.58
N LYS A 37 8.92 -27.84 2.58
CA LYS A 37 8.25 -27.64 1.28
C LYS A 37 6.73 -27.70 1.41
N ALA A 38 6.20 -28.61 2.24
CA ALA A 38 4.76 -28.68 2.50
C ALA A 38 4.28 -27.48 3.32
N LYS A 39 5.07 -27.09 4.33
CA LYS A 39 4.82 -25.88 5.12
C LYS A 39 4.87 -24.61 4.25
N ALA A 40 5.80 -24.55 3.29
CA ALA A 40 5.92 -23.47 2.33
C ALA A 40 4.69 -23.37 1.44
N ALA A 41 4.27 -24.48 0.82
CA ALA A 41 3.09 -24.50 -0.05
C ALA A 41 1.86 -23.99 0.68
N ARG A 42 1.63 -24.46 1.91
CA ARG A 42 0.49 -24.01 2.74
C ARG A 42 0.57 -22.53 3.10
N ARG A 43 1.76 -22.02 3.41
CA ARG A 43 1.97 -20.59 3.70
C ARG A 43 1.81 -19.71 2.45
N ILE A 44 2.39 -20.11 1.32
CA ILE A 44 2.28 -19.40 0.04
C ILE A 44 0.81 -19.32 -0.38
N ALA A 45 0.09 -20.45 -0.35
CA ALA A 45 -1.34 -20.48 -0.67
C ALA A 45 -2.14 -19.56 0.26
N GLY A 46 -1.89 -19.63 1.58
CA GLY A 46 -2.59 -18.78 2.56
C GLY A 46 -2.31 -17.30 2.38
N HIS A 47 -1.06 -16.95 2.10
CA HIS A 47 -0.63 -15.58 1.83
C HIS A 47 -1.24 -15.07 0.52
N ALA A 48 -1.17 -15.86 -0.56
CA ALA A 48 -1.71 -15.50 -1.87
C ALA A 48 -3.24 -15.37 -1.88
N ASN A 49 -3.95 -16.27 -1.20
CA ASN A 49 -5.41 -16.18 -1.03
C ASN A 49 -5.81 -14.92 -0.26
N ALA A 50 -5.06 -14.58 0.79
CA ALA A 50 -5.29 -13.34 1.53
C ALA A 50 -4.94 -12.10 0.70
N ALA A 51 -3.90 -12.15 -0.14
CA ALA A 51 -3.38 -11.01 -0.90
C ALA A 51 -4.34 -10.39 -1.92
N ARG A 52 -5.42 -11.10 -2.29
CA ARG A 52 -6.51 -10.56 -3.12
C ARG A 52 -6.06 -9.92 -4.43
N GLY A 53 -5.21 -10.63 -5.19
CA GLY A 53 -4.72 -10.19 -6.50
C GLY A 53 -3.47 -9.31 -6.46
N GLU A 54 -3.04 -8.86 -5.29
CA GLU A 54 -1.76 -8.18 -5.12
C GLU A 54 -0.63 -9.19 -5.11
N ASN A 55 0.47 -8.88 -5.79
CA ASN A 55 1.66 -9.71 -5.71
C ASN A 55 2.18 -9.74 -4.27
N ILE A 56 2.68 -10.89 -3.84
CA ILE A 56 3.35 -11.03 -2.54
C ILE A 56 4.83 -11.29 -2.75
N LEU A 57 5.65 -10.80 -1.82
CA LEU A 57 7.10 -10.91 -1.84
C LEU A 57 7.55 -11.79 -0.68
N TRP A 58 8.38 -12.79 -0.96
CA TRP A 58 9.12 -13.53 0.05
C TRP A 58 10.60 -13.23 -0.10
N LEU A 59 11.27 -12.93 1.00
CA LEU A 59 12.72 -12.74 1.05
C LEU A 59 13.37 -13.87 1.85
N ILE A 60 14.16 -14.70 1.17
CA ILE A 60 14.93 -15.78 1.79
C ILE A 60 16.36 -15.31 2.04
N GLY A 61 16.87 -15.54 3.25
CA GLY A 61 18.17 -15.04 3.72
C GLY A 61 18.08 -13.76 4.54
N VAL A 62 16.89 -13.39 5.03
CA VAL A 62 16.66 -12.20 5.86
C VAL A 62 16.07 -12.63 7.21
N ASP A 63 16.69 -12.21 8.30
CA ASP A 63 16.29 -12.48 9.69
C ASP A 63 15.96 -11.17 10.41
N GLU A 64 14.67 -10.91 10.63
CA GLU A 64 14.18 -9.66 11.23
C GLU A 64 14.69 -9.46 12.66
N GLU A 65 14.90 -10.54 13.42
CA GLU A 65 15.36 -10.47 14.81
C GLU A 65 16.80 -9.94 14.95
N LYS A 66 17.54 -9.88 13.83
CA LYS A 66 18.93 -9.41 13.78
C LYS A 66 19.06 -7.92 13.46
N GLY A 67 17.97 -7.22 13.13
CA GLY A 67 17.97 -5.78 12.90
C GLY A 67 18.99 -5.35 11.83
N VAL A 68 20.00 -4.57 12.22
CA VAL A 68 21.07 -4.09 11.32
C VAL A 68 21.80 -5.23 10.59
N ASP A 69 21.97 -6.38 11.24
CA ASP A 69 22.63 -7.56 10.69
C ASP A 69 21.64 -8.60 10.10
N CYS A 70 20.47 -8.15 9.64
CA CYS A 70 19.39 -9.03 9.15
C CYS A 70 19.74 -9.86 7.92
N VAL A 71 20.72 -9.44 7.12
CA VAL A 71 21.09 -10.16 5.91
C VAL A 71 21.97 -11.35 6.28
N ILE A 72 21.38 -12.55 6.30
CA ILE A 72 22.08 -13.81 6.56
C ILE A 72 22.57 -14.45 5.24
N GLY A 73 21.81 -14.23 4.17
CA GLY A 73 22.04 -14.81 2.85
C GLY A 73 21.37 -16.17 2.67
N ALA A 74 21.13 -16.54 1.42
CA ALA A 74 20.54 -17.81 1.03
C ALA A 74 21.23 -18.37 -0.22
N ASN A 75 21.29 -19.69 -0.31
CA ASN A 75 21.82 -20.34 -1.50
C ASN A 75 20.78 -20.31 -2.62
N ALA A 76 21.12 -19.61 -3.71
CA ALA A 76 20.25 -19.49 -4.88
C ALA A 76 20.04 -20.83 -5.62
N ALA A 77 20.97 -21.79 -5.51
CA ALA A 77 20.84 -23.09 -6.18
C ALA A 77 19.67 -23.92 -5.63
N ASP A 78 19.27 -23.66 -4.37
CA ASP A 78 18.25 -24.46 -3.69
C ASP A 78 16.86 -24.27 -4.34
N ILE A 79 16.60 -23.11 -4.97
CA ILE A 79 15.30 -22.80 -5.57
C ILE A 79 14.88 -23.81 -6.65
N ALA A 80 15.84 -24.24 -7.48
CA ALA A 80 15.59 -25.13 -8.61
C ALA A 80 15.11 -26.51 -8.15
N SER A 81 15.50 -26.93 -6.95
CA SER A 81 15.05 -28.18 -6.32
C SER A 81 13.83 -27.98 -5.43
N TRP A 82 13.73 -26.81 -4.79
CA TRP A 82 12.72 -26.53 -3.78
C TRP A 82 11.35 -26.21 -4.39
N TYR A 83 11.30 -25.29 -5.36
CA TYR A 83 10.03 -24.78 -5.87
C TYR A 83 9.18 -25.82 -6.61
N PRO A 84 9.73 -26.69 -7.48
CA PRO A 84 8.92 -27.71 -8.17
C PRO A 84 8.20 -28.66 -7.20
N THR A 85 8.82 -28.94 -6.04
CA THR A 85 8.18 -29.76 -5.01
C THR A 85 7.12 -28.97 -4.24
N VAL A 86 7.37 -27.68 -3.95
CA VAL A 86 6.36 -26.79 -3.37
C VAL A 86 5.12 -26.71 -4.27
N GLU A 87 5.31 -26.54 -5.57
CA GLU A 87 4.25 -26.51 -6.58
C GLU A 87 3.43 -27.81 -6.61
N SER A 88 4.08 -28.97 -6.41
CA SER A 88 3.40 -30.28 -6.42
C SER A 88 2.32 -30.48 -5.34
N PHE A 89 2.39 -29.69 -4.25
CA PHE A 89 1.41 -29.70 -3.17
C PHE A 89 0.12 -28.94 -3.52
N PHE A 90 0.13 -28.10 -4.55
CA PHE A 90 -1.07 -27.43 -5.01
C PHE A 90 -1.99 -28.40 -5.76
N ASN A 91 -3.29 -28.17 -5.61
CA ASN A 91 -4.30 -28.83 -6.42
C ASN A 91 -4.58 -27.93 -7.63
N GLU A 92 -4.32 -28.48 -8.82
CA GLU A 92 -4.47 -27.84 -10.14
C GLU A 92 -3.52 -26.66 -10.41
N LEU A 93 -3.52 -25.62 -9.56
CA LEU A 93 -2.86 -24.35 -9.83
C LEU A 93 -2.04 -23.86 -8.64
N ALA A 94 -0.75 -23.59 -8.89
CA ALA A 94 0.10 -22.82 -7.99
C ALA A 94 0.21 -21.35 -8.45
N PRO A 95 0.46 -20.40 -7.53
CA PRO A 95 0.82 -19.04 -7.89
C PRO A 95 2.03 -19.04 -8.82
N ARG A 96 2.04 -18.15 -9.82
CA ARG A 96 3.24 -18.01 -10.66
C ARG A 96 4.33 -17.32 -9.85
N MET A 97 5.52 -17.90 -9.81
CA MET A 97 6.66 -17.38 -9.06
C MET A 97 7.71 -16.78 -9.99
N ILE A 98 8.18 -15.58 -9.66
CA ILE A 98 9.27 -14.87 -10.34
C ILE A 98 10.43 -14.74 -9.35
N PRO A 99 11.54 -15.47 -9.57
CA PRO A 99 12.69 -15.41 -8.68
C PRO A 99 13.67 -14.31 -9.09
N LEU A 100 14.32 -13.70 -8.11
CA LEU A 100 15.43 -12.77 -8.32
C LEU A 100 16.47 -12.91 -7.21
N ASN A 101 17.74 -13.08 -7.60
CA ASN A 101 18.86 -13.06 -6.66
C ASN A 101 19.36 -11.63 -6.52
N ILE A 102 19.46 -11.14 -5.29
CA ILE A 102 19.81 -9.74 -5.00
C ILE A 102 21.08 -9.75 -4.14
N PRO A 103 22.19 -9.16 -4.63
CA PRO A 103 23.40 -9.01 -3.84
C PRO A 103 23.23 -7.88 -2.81
N VAL A 104 23.37 -8.20 -1.53
CA VAL A 104 23.28 -7.25 -0.41
C VAL A 104 24.38 -7.58 0.61
N ASP A 105 25.21 -6.60 0.98
CA ASP A 105 26.29 -6.75 1.97
C ASP A 105 27.20 -7.98 1.74
N ASN A 106 27.63 -8.20 0.50
CA ASN A 106 28.41 -9.37 0.05
C ASN A 106 27.74 -10.73 0.26
N LYS A 107 26.43 -10.74 0.52
CA LYS A 107 25.58 -11.94 0.62
C LYS A 107 24.51 -11.89 -0.47
N THR A 108 23.88 -13.02 -0.72
CA THR A 108 22.80 -13.12 -1.70
C THR A 108 21.48 -13.35 -0.97
N VAL A 109 20.52 -12.45 -1.16
CA VAL A 109 19.12 -12.65 -0.77
C VAL A 109 18.35 -13.17 -1.98
N VAL A 110 17.45 -14.13 -1.77
CA VAL A 110 16.58 -14.64 -2.84
C VAL A 110 15.19 -14.04 -2.66
N ALA A 111 14.79 -13.18 -3.59
CA ALA A 111 13.45 -12.60 -3.66
C ALA A 111 12.55 -13.49 -4.53
N LEU A 112 11.40 -13.90 -3.98
CA LEU A 112 10.38 -14.68 -4.67
C LEU A 112 9.11 -13.84 -4.73
N VAL A 113 8.72 -13.40 -5.93
CA VAL A 113 7.46 -12.70 -6.12
C VAL A 113 6.43 -13.66 -6.66
N PHE A 114 5.28 -13.75 -5.99
CA PHE A 114 4.17 -14.59 -6.41
C PHE A 114 3.02 -13.75 -6.95
N GLU A 115 2.53 -14.09 -8.13
CA GLU A 115 1.32 -13.52 -8.72
C GLU A 115 0.08 -14.19 -8.10
N THR A 116 -0.87 -13.40 -7.61
CA THR A 116 -2.01 -13.88 -6.82
C THR A 116 -3.37 -13.61 -7.47
N ASP A 117 -3.38 -13.10 -8.69
CA ASP A 117 -4.54 -12.74 -9.50
C ASP A 117 -5.44 -13.93 -9.88
N ARG A 118 -4.91 -15.15 -9.79
CA ARG A 118 -5.62 -16.41 -10.04
C ARG A 118 -6.06 -17.14 -8.77
N ALA A 119 -6.13 -16.45 -7.64
CA ALA A 119 -6.76 -17.01 -6.44
C ALA A 119 -8.23 -17.44 -6.74
N PRO A 120 -8.77 -18.47 -6.06
CA PRO A 120 -8.20 -19.18 -4.92
C PRO A 120 -7.16 -20.25 -5.30
N PHE A 121 -6.12 -20.35 -4.48
CA PHE A 121 -5.12 -21.41 -4.50
C PHE A 121 -5.44 -22.48 -3.47
N VAL A 122 -5.60 -23.72 -3.94
CA VAL A 122 -6.00 -24.88 -3.14
C VAL A 122 -4.78 -25.80 -2.95
N ILE A 123 -4.61 -26.36 -1.77
CA ILE A 123 -3.54 -27.32 -1.48
C ILE A 123 -4.10 -28.69 -1.13
N LYS A 124 -3.30 -29.73 -1.39
CA LYS A 124 -3.54 -31.09 -0.90
C LYS A 124 -3.15 -31.15 0.57
N ASN A 125 -4.08 -31.59 1.41
CA ASN A 125 -3.82 -31.81 2.82
C ASN A 125 -2.91 -33.05 2.98
N GLN A 126 -1.70 -32.83 3.50
CA GLN A 126 -0.72 -33.90 3.68
C GLN A 126 -1.12 -34.95 4.72
N ALA A 127 -2.05 -34.61 5.61
CA ALA A 127 -2.59 -35.56 6.58
C ALA A 127 -3.72 -36.44 6.00
N TYR A 128 -4.25 -36.12 4.81
CA TYR A 128 -5.34 -36.89 4.22
C TYR A 128 -4.96 -38.35 4.00
N GLY A 129 -5.86 -39.26 4.37
CA GLY A 129 -5.63 -40.70 4.28
C GLY A 129 -4.64 -41.28 5.31
N SER A 130 -4.02 -40.44 6.15
CA SER A 130 -3.15 -40.89 7.24
C SER A 130 -3.93 -41.18 8.52
N PRO A 131 -3.47 -42.11 9.39
CA PRO A 131 -4.10 -42.36 10.68
C PRO A 131 -4.21 -41.06 11.51
N GLY A 132 -5.44 -40.69 11.88
CA GLY A 132 -5.72 -39.45 12.64
C GLY A 132 -5.75 -38.15 11.82
N GLY A 133 -5.55 -38.20 10.50
CA GLY A 133 -5.49 -37.02 9.63
C GLY A 133 -6.83 -36.51 9.09
N GLY A 134 -7.92 -37.22 9.38
CA GLY A 134 -9.28 -36.85 8.97
C GLY A 134 -9.57 -37.11 7.48
N SER A 135 -10.78 -36.72 7.06
CA SER A 135 -11.31 -36.98 5.71
C SER A 135 -11.18 -35.77 4.76
N VAL A 136 -10.44 -34.73 5.15
CA VAL A 136 -10.30 -33.51 4.36
C VAL A 136 -9.10 -33.65 3.43
N GLU A 137 -9.36 -33.84 2.14
CA GLU A 137 -8.32 -33.97 1.12
C GLU A 137 -7.74 -32.63 0.68
N LEU A 138 -8.58 -31.60 0.58
CA LEU A 138 -8.22 -30.30 0.04
C LEU A 138 -8.48 -29.20 1.07
N GLU A 139 -7.55 -28.24 1.14
CA GLU A 139 -7.66 -27.06 1.98
C GLU A 139 -7.51 -25.81 1.11
N VAL A 140 -8.30 -24.77 1.40
CA VAL A 140 -8.02 -23.40 0.97
C VAL A 140 -7.38 -22.69 2.17
N PRO A 141 -6.05 -22.52 2.22
CA PRO A 141 -5.43 -21.85 3.35
C PRO A 141 -5.68 -20.35 3.27
N TRP A 142 -5.64 -19.70 4.43
CA TRP A 142 -5.88 -18.27 4.60
C TRP A 142 -4.91 -17.71 5.64
N ARG A 143 -4.24 -16.62 5.30
CA ARG A 143 -3.39 -15.88 6.22
C ARG A 143 -4.20 -14.87 7.01
N GLU A 144 -4.04 -14.91 8.33
CA GLU A 144 -4.57 -13.92 9.27
C GLU A 144 -3.40 -13.43 10.12
N ASN A 145 -2.95 -12.19 9.86
CA ASN A 145 -1.68 -11.65 10.34
C ASN A 145 -0.51 -12.56 9.95
N THR A 146 0.18 -13.20 10.89
CA THR A 146 1.30 -14.14 10.64
C THR A 146 0.87 -15.61 10.74
N ALA A 147 -0.38 -15.88 11.12
CA ALA A 147 -0.92 -17.22 11.29
C ALA A 147 -1.59 -17.72 10.00
N ILE A 148 -1.54 -19.04 9.77
CA ILE A 148 -2.22 -19.71 8.65
C ILE A 148 -3.30 -20.65 9.20
N ARG A 149 -4.53 -20.44 8.75
CA ARG A 149 -5.70 -21.28 9.03
C ARG A 149 -6.43 -21.65 7.74
N SER A 150 -7.39 -22.56 7.80
CA SER A 150 -8.28 -22.78 6.66
C SER A 150 -9.23 -21.59 6.46
N ALA A 151 -9.59 -21.29 5.22
CA ALA A 151 -10.52 -20.24 4.87
C ALA A 151 -11.92 -20.52 5.44
N ARG A 152 -12.54 -19.49 6.01
CA ARG A 152 -13.96 -19.52 6.41
C ARG A 152 -14.83 -19.13 5.22
N ARG A 153 -16.14 -19.36 5.33
CA ARG A 153 -17.12 -18.90 4.32
C ARG A 153 -16.95 -17.41 3.99
N SER A 154 -16.72 -16.56 4.99
CA SER A 154 -16.50 -15.11 4.79
C SER A 154 -15.27 -14.82 3.93
N ASP A 155 -14.21 -15.60 4.06
CA ASP A 155 -12.97 -15.44 3.32
C ASP A 155 -13.16 -15.87 1.86
N LEU A 156 -13.86 -17.00 1.66
CA LEU A 156 -14.24 -17.47 0.32
C LEU A 156 -15.15 -16.46 -0.40
N ILE A 157 -16.10 -15.83 0.31
CA ILE A 157 -16.91 -14.76 -0.29
C ILE A 157 -16.03 -13.56 -0.68
N ARG A 158 -15.06 -13.17 0.15
CA ARG A 158 -14.12 -12.07 -0.17
C ARG A 158 -13.22 -12.37 -1.37
N LEU A 159 -12.89 -13.65 -1.59
CA LEU A 159 -12.15 -14.12 -2.77
C LEU A 159 -13.00 -14.05 -4.05
N LEU A 160 -14.29 -14.43 -3.95
CA LEU A 160 -15.20 -14.48 -5.09
C LEU A 160 -15.86 -13.12 -5.39
N ALA A 161 -15.87 -12.21 -4.42
CA ALA A 161 -16.28 -10.83 -4.64
C ALA A 161 -15.32 -10.18 -5.64
N PRO A 162 -15.83 -9.42 -6.63
CA PRO A 162 -14.98 -8.70 -7.57
C PRO A 162 -13.88 -7.95 -6.84
N LEU A 163 -12.63 -8.18 -7.26
CA LEU A 163 -11.53 -7.32 -6.89
C LEU A 163 -11.78 -6.00 -7.62
N GLU A 164 -12.48 -5.07 -6.97
CA GLU A 164 -12.59 -3.71 -7.49
C GLU A 164 -11.16 -3.19 -7.67
N LEU A 165 -10.78 -3.04 -8.94
CA LEU A 165 -9.48 -2.57 -9.31
C LEU A 165 -9.37 -1.12 -8.83
N LEU A 166 -8.49 -0.90 -7.86
CA LEU A 166 -8.21 0.46 -7.40
C LEU A 166 -7.80 1.33 -8.59
N PRO A 167 -8.29 2.57 -8.68
CA PRO A 167 -7.87 3.47 -9.73
C PRO A 167 -6.35 3.73 -9.62
N GLU A 168 -5.70 3.93 -10.76
CA GLU A 168 -4.36 4.53 -10.77
C GLU A 168 -4.49 6.01 -10.44
N ILE A 169 -3.70 6.48 -9.47
CA ILE A 169 -3.69 7.88 -9.06
C ILE A 169 -2.26 8.38 -9.09
N GLU A 170 -2.03 9.46 -9.82
CA GLU A 170 -0.75 10.16 -9.92
C GLU A 170 -0.88 11.56 -9.30
N ILE A 171 0.12 11.99 -8.53
CA ILE A 171 0.22 13.40 -8.10
C ILE A 171 0.80 14.21 -9.27
N LEU A 172 0.03 15.18 -9.76
CA LEU A 172 0.46 16.08 -10.82
C LEU A 172 1.17 17.31 -10.24
N GLY A 173 2.34 17.62 -10.80
CA GLY A 173 3.03 18.88 -10.54
C GLY A 173 3.53 19.04 -9.09
N HIS A 174 3.43 20.27 -8.59
CA HIS A 174 3.88 20.64 -7.25
C HIS A 174 2.75 20.50 -6.24
N ILE A 175 3.05 19.87 -5.10
CA ILE A 175 2.18 19.88 -3.93
C ILE A 175 2.48 21.16 -3.16
N GLU A 176 1.46 21.95 -2.87
CA GLU A 176 1.59 23.14 -2.05
C GLU A 176 1.20 22.80 -0.60
N LEU A 177 2.15 22.99 0.31
CA LEU A 177 1.91 22.91 1.74
C LEU A 177 2.09 24.31 2.34
N THR A 178 1.13 24.75 3.15
CA THR A 178 1.17 26.07 3.81
C THR A 178 0.85 25.93 5.28
N ALA A 179 1.56 26.68 6.13
CA ALA A 179 1.24 26.81 7.55
C ALA A 179 0.81 28.24 7.84
N THR A 180 -0.30 28.40 8.55
CA THR A 180 -0.84 29.69 8.98
C THR A 180 -0.87 29.73 10.50
N ILE A 181 -0.43 30.83 11.09
CA ILE A 181 -0.51 31.06 12.54
C ILE A 181 -1.80 31.82 12.85
N ALA A 182 -2.55 31.38 13.88
CA ALA A 182 -3.78 32.06 14.27
C ALA A 182 -3.55 33.54 14.60
N GLY A 183 -4.47 34.38 14.13
CA GLY A 183 -4.45 35.82 14.39
C GLY A 183 -5.55 36.55 13.64
N LYS A 184 -5.32 37.83 13.34
CA LYS A 184 -6.24 38.65 12.54
C LYS A 184 -5.47 39.37 11.44
N ASP A 185 -6.02 39.42 10.23
CA ASP A 185 -5.49 40.29 9.17
C ASP A 185 -5.66 41.78 9.48
N VAL A 186 -5.15 42.65 8.60
CA VAL A 186 -5.34 44.11 8.67
C VAL A 186 -6.82 44.53 8.74
N LEU A 187 -7.73 43.69 8.22
CA LEU A 187 -9.17 43.94 8.19
C LEU A 187 -9.90 43.38 9.42
N GLY A 188 -9.18 42.73 10.34
CA GLY A 188 -9.73 42.15 11.57
C GLY A 188 -10.35 40.77 11.41
N ASN A 189 -10.25 40.13 10.23
CA ASN A 189 -10.77 38.79 9.98
C ASN A 189 -9.89 37.75 10.69
N PRO A 190 -10.47 36.78 11.41
CA PRO A 190 -9.70 35.75 12.08
C PRO A 190 -9.08 34.76 11.08
N TYR A 191 -7.81 34.42 11.32
CA TYR A 191 -7.11 33.35 10.62
C TYR A 191 -6.96 32.14 11.55
N PRO A 192 -7.23 30.91 11.06
CA PRO A 192 -7.03 29.70 11.85
C PRO A 192 -5.55 29.34 11.96
N ASP A 193 -5.20 28.65 13.05
CA ASP A 193 -3.91 28.00 13.22
C ASP A 193 -3.94 26.64 12.50
N GLU A 194 -3.53 26.60 11.23
CA GLU A 194 -3.74 25.42 10.39
C GLU A 194 -2.56 25.12 9.47
N LEU A 195 -2.43 23.83 9.17
CA LEU A 195 -1.64 23.30 8.08
C LEU A 195 -2.60 22.99 6.92
N ARG A 196 -2.32 23.52 5.73
CA ARG A 196 -3.15 23.31 4.53
C ARG A 196 -2.33 22.70 3.41
N LEU A 197 -2.84 21.61 2.87
CA LEU A 197 -2.30 20.88 1.74
C LEU A 197 -3.19 21.08 0.51
N ASN A 198 -2.61 21.55 -0.59
CA ASN A 198 -3.23 21.55 -1.91
C ASN A 198 -2.42 20.66 -2.85
N SER A 199 -3.09 19.76 -3.58
CA SER A 199 -2.45 18.91 -4.59
C SER A 199 -3.36 18.73 -5.78
N GLU A 200 -2.78 18.59 -6.97
CA GLU A 200 -3.50 18.14 -8.14
C GLU A 200 -3.22 16.65 -8.36
N LEU A 201 -4.24 15.86 -8.64
CA LEU A 201 -4.13 14.43 -8.89
C LEU A 201 -4.71 14.10 -10.27
N TYR A 202 -4.11 13.14 -10.97
CA TYR A 202 -4.69 12.53 -12.16
C TYR A 202 -5.16 11.12 -11.80
N ILE A 203 -6.42 10.82 -12.13
CA ILE A 203 -7.03 9.53 -11.83
C ILE A 203 -7.32 8.80 -13.13
N VAL A 204 -7.01 7.51 -13.16
CA VAL A 204 -7.36 6.57 -14.24
C VAL A 204 -8.11 5.37 -13.62
N PRO A 205 -9.44 5.29 -13.79
CA PRO A 205 -10.20 4.10 -13.43
C PRO A 205 -9.69 2.88 -14.18
N LYS A 206 -9.58 1.73 -13.49
CA LYS A 206 -9.10 0.48 -14.07
C LYS A 206 -10.21 -0.42 -14.62
N SER A 207 -11.47 -0.08 -14.35
CA SER A 207 -12.64 -0.74 -14.88
C SER A 207 -13.59 0.28 -15.50
N ARG A 208 -14.67 -0.20 -16.14
CA ARG A 208 -15.77 0.65 -16.62
C ARG A 208 -16.78 0.97 -15.52
N GLU A 209 -16.55 0.48 -14.30
CA GLU A 209 -17.42 0.77 -13.17
C GLU A 209 -17.09 2.15 -12.61
N ARG A 210 -18.13 2.80 -12.08
CA ARG A 210 -18.03 4.11 -11.45
C ARG A 210 -17.18 4.01 -10.19
N VAL A 211 -16.14 4.84 -10.10
CA VAL A 211 -15.35 5.00 -8.88
C VAL A 211 -15.98 6.11 -8.04
N ILE A 212 -16.34 5.80 -6.80
CA ILE A 212 -16.85 6.77 -5.83
C ILE A 212 -15.84 6.85 -4.69
N ILE A 213 -15.36 8.04 -4.33
CA ILE A 213 -14.45 8.22 -3.20
C ILE A 213 -15.13 9.11 -2.15
N PRO A 214 -15.66 8.52 -1.06
CA PRO A 214 -16.28 9.27 0.03
C PRO A 214 -15.22 9.99 0.88
N PHE A 215 -15.44 11.27 1.18
CA PHE A 215 -14.46 12.10 1.88
C PHE A 215 -14.20 11.63 3.32
N HIS A 216 -15.23 11.10 4.00
CA HIS A 216 -15.12 10.59 5.37
C HIS A 216 -14.30 9.29 5.50
N LEU A 217 -13.99 8.64 4.38
CA LEU A 217 -13.10 7.47 4.32
C LEU A 217 -11.68 7.84 3.88
N CYS A 218 -11.43 9.13 3.64
CA CYS A 218 -10.14 9.64 3.22
C CYS A 218 -9.47 10.38 4.38
N ARG A 219 -8.15 10.39 4.39
CA ARG A 219 -7.36 11.16 5.35
C ARG A 219 -6.00 11.53 4.78
N VAL A 220 -5.39 12.56 5.36
CA VAL A 220 -3.98 12.88 5.14
C VAL A 220 -3.26 12.74 6.48
N GLU A 221 -2.20 11.95 6.50
CA GLU A 221 -1.29 11.85 7.63
C GLU A 221 -0.04 12.70 7.38
N PHE A 222 0.42 13.34 8.45
CA PHE A 222 1.61 14.18 8.47
C PHE A 222 2.59 13.62 9.50
N GLU A 223 3.80 13.29 9.04
CA GLU A 223 4.89 12.75 9.85
C GLU A 223 6.06 13.74 9.83
N ILE A 224 6.43 14.24 11.00
CA ILE A 224 7.58 15.14 11.22
C ILE A 224 8.48 14.45 12.24
N SER A 225 9.80 14.44 11.99
CA SER A 225 10.76 13.82 12.90
C SER A 225 10.63 14.35 14.32
N GLY A 226 10.52 13.45 15.30
CA GLY A 226 10.40 13.80 16.72
C GLY A 226 9.00 14.22 17.18
N ILE A 227 8.00 14.23 16.30
CA ILE A 227 6.63 14.63 16.60
C ILE A 227 5.68 13.45 16.33
N PRO A 228 4.70 13.18 17.22
CA PRO A 228 3.67 12.18 16.93
C PRO A 228 2.95 12.50 15.63
N THR A 229 2.75 11.47 14.79
CA THR A 229 1.97 11.58 13.55
C THR A 229 0.59 12.16 13.86
N PHE A 230 0.13 13.08 13.01
CA PHE A 230 -1.18 13.71 13.12
C PHE A 230 -1.91 13.69 11.79
N GLU A 231 -3.23 13.81 11.84
CA GLU A 231 -4.12 13.63 10.68
C GLU A 231 -4.84 14.93 10.30
N SER A 232 -5.26 15.02 9.04
CA SER A 232 -6.19 16.05 8.58
C SER A 232 -7.54 15.96 9.28
N ASN A 233 -8.08 17.09 9.73
CA ASN A 233 -9.43 17.18 10.25
C ASN A 233 -10.47 17.44 9.14
N TRP A 234 -10.04 17.81 7.95
CA TRP A 234 -10.91 17.98 6.79
C TRP A 234 -10.17 17.64 5.49
N ILE A 235 -10.89 17.03 4.56
CA ILE A 235 -10.43 16.71 3.21
C ILE A 235 -11.57 16.92 2.22
N SER A 236 -11.22 17.44 1.04
CA SER A 236 -12.14 17.58 -0.08
C SER A 236 -11.43 17.26 -1.40
N LEU A 237 -12.17 16.61 -2.28
CA LEU A 237 -11.74 16.30 -3.64
C LEU A 237 -12.73 16.98 -4.59
N ASN A 238 -12.21 17.74 -5.54
CA ASN A 238 -13.05 18.43 -6.52
C ASN A 238 -12.53 18.17 -7.94
N PRO A 239 -13.39 18.21 -8.97
CA PRO A 239 -12.92 18.27 -10.34
C PRO A 239 -11.96 19.45 -10.48
N ALA A 240 -10.83 19.24 -11.15
CA ALA A 240 -9.88 20.33 -11.34
C ALA A 240 -10.56 21.48 -12.09
N GLY A 241 -10.18 22.71 -11.71
CA GLY A 241 -10.70 23.91 -12.33
C GLY A 241 -10.52 23.90 -13.84
N GLY A 242 -11.53 24.39 -14.55
CA GLY A 242 -11.45 24.60 -15.98
C GLY A 242 -10.46 25.70 -16.38
N ILE A 243 -10.02 25.69 -17.64
CA ILE A 243 -9.27 26.81 -18.19
C ILE A 243 -10.27 27.84 -18.70
N SER A 244 -10.18 29.05 -18.15
CA SER A 244 -10.93 30.22 -18.62
C SER A 244 -10.06 31.05 -19.56
N ILE A 245 -10.45 31.13 -20.84
CA ILE A 245 -9.83 32.05 -21.81
C ILE A 245 -10.90 33.04 -22.26
N GLY A 246 -10.83 34.27 -21.74
CA GLY A 246 -11.86 35.30 -21.98
C GLY A 246 -13.23 34.88 -21.43
N ARG A 247 -14.25 34.81 -22.30
CA ARG A 247 -15.62 34.37 -21.94
C ARG A 247 -15.84 32.86 -22.08
N MET A 248 -14.87 32.09 -22.55
CA MET A 248 -14.99 30.63 -22.69
C MET A 248 -14.37 29.92 -21.50
N THR A 249 -15.20 29.15 -20.78
CA THR A 249 -14.79 28.20 -19.75
C THR A 249 -14.81 26.79 -20.33
N LYS A 250 -13.66 26.14 -20.39
CA LYS A 250 -13.60 24.69 -20.62
C LYS A 250 -13.49 23.98 -19.28
N PRO A 251 -14.38 23.04 -18.93
CA PRO A 251 -14.27 22.31 -17.66
C PRO A 251 -12.97 21.52 -17.61
N GLY A 252 -12.40 21.34 -16.41
CA GLY A 252 -11.15 20.59 -16.23
C GLY A 252 -11.32 19.07 -16.38
N SER A 253 -12.56 18.57 -16.26
CA SER A 253 -12.94 17.20 -16.57
C SER A 253 -14.40 17.12 -17.02
N LEU A 254 -14.73 16.18 -17.91
CA LEU A 254 -16.11 15.85 -18.32
C LEU A 254 -16.65 14.59 -17.63
N THR A 255 -15.79 13.88 -16.93
CA THR A 255 -16.02 12.52 -16.41
C THR A 255 -15.97 12.47 -14.88
N ILE A 256 -15.86 13.64 -14.24
CA ILE A 256 -15.69 13.77 -12.79
C ILE A 256 -16.62 14.84 -12.26
N GLU A 257 -17.37 14.47 -11.23
CA GLU A 257 -18.30 15.33 -10.50
C GLU A 257 -17.99 15.25 -9.00
N SER A 258 -18.23 16.31 -8.24
CA SER A 258 -18.17 16.24 -6.77
C SER A 258 -19.44 16.75 -6.12
N THR A 259 -19.72 16.20 -4.95
CA THR A 259 -20.71 16.70 -4.00
C THR A 259 -20.00 17.24 -2.77
N ALA A 260 -20.76 17.56 -1.72
CA ALA A 260 -20.18 17.94 -0.43
C ALA A 260 -19.49 16.77 0.30
N HIS A 261 -19.73 15.51 -0.13
CA HIS A 261 -19.35 14.32 0.64
C HIS A 261 -18.59 13.26 -0.14
N GLU A 262 -18.61 13.32 -1.47
CA GLU A 262 -17.88 12.38 -2.32
C GLU A 262 -17.49 13.01 -3.66
N ILE A 263 -16.52 12.37 -4.31
CA ILE A 263 -16.20 12.58 -5.72
C ILE A 263 -16.61 11.34 -6.51
N ILE A 264 -17.26 11.56 -7.65
CA ILE A 264 -17.78 10.54 -8.56
C ILE A 264 -16.96 10.61 -9.85
N ILE A 265 -16.39 9.48 -10.23
CA ILE A 265 -15.42 9.36 -11.34
C ILE A 265 -15.92 8.27 -12.29
N ASP A 266 -16.44 8.70 -13.44
CA ASP A 266 -16.95 7.82 -14.51
C ASP A 266 -15.88 7.57 -15.60
N GLY A 267 -14.72 8.23 -15.52
CA GLY A 267 -13.61 8.09 -16.45
C GLY A 267 -12.37 8.85 -15.98
N SER A 268 -11.28 8.74 -16.74
CA SER A 268 -10.02 9.41 -16.37
C SER A 268 -10.15 10.93 -16.34
N GLY A 269 -9.41 11.58 -15.44
CA GLY A 269 -9.42 13.03 -15.35
C GLY A 269 -8.63 13.58 -14.18
N LYS A 270 -8.58 14.91 -14.12
CA LYS A 270 -7.83 15.67 -13.12
C LYS A 270 -8.72 16.10 -11.97
N ILE A 271 -8.24 15.95 -10.74
CA ILE A 271 -8.90 16.40 -9.52
C ILE A 271 -7.98 17.29 -8.69
N SER A 272 -8.55 18.19 -7.90
CA SER A 272 -7.86 18.93 -6.86
C SER A 272 -8.18 18.31 -5.50
N LEU A 273 -7.14 18.03 -4.73
CA LEU A 273 -7.22 17.64 -3.34
C LEU A 273 -6.89 18.84 -2.47
N GLN A 274 -7.74 19.08 -1.48
CA GLN A 274 -7.50 20.03 -0.41
C GLN A 274 -7.66 19.30 0.91
N ALA A 275 -6.71 19.49 1.82
CA ALA A 275 -6.81 18.98 3.18
C ALA A 275 -6.31 20.02 4.17
N THR A 276 -6.94 20.07 5.34
CA THR A 276 -6.49 20.88 6.47
C THR A 276 -6.25 20.00 7.69
N ALA A 277 -5.28 20.40 8.50
CA ALA A 277 -4.98 19.81 9.80
C ALA A 277 -4.74 20.93 10.81
N GLN A 278 -4.99 20.64 12.09
CA GLN A 278 -4.51 21.49 13.16
C GLN A 278 -2.97 21.48 13.14
N ARG A 279 -2.36 22.67 13.20
CA ARG A 279 -0.89 22.76 13.23
C ARG A 279 -0.38 22.24 14.59
N PRO A 280 0.59 21.32 14.62
CA PRO A 280 1.21 20.91 15.88
C PRO A 280 2.06 22.06 16.46
N SER A 281 2.20 22.08 17.78
CA SER A 281 3.23 22.90 18.42
C SER A 281 4.58 22.23 18.14
N LEU A 282 5.47 22.94 17.44
CA LEU A 282 6.76 22.40 17.00
C LEU A 282 7.91 23.14 17.70
N PRO A 283 8.93 22.40 18.19
CA PRO A 283 10.19 23.02 18.55
C PRO A 283 10.91 23.54 17.28
N GLU A 284 11.80 24.53 17.44
CA GLU A 284 12.42 25.24 16.31
C GLU A 284 13.30 24.34 15.42
N ASP A 285 13.87 23.27 15.97
CA ASP A 285 14.60 22.26 15.21
C ASP A 285 13.69 21.43 14.29
N ALA A 286 12.47 21.10 14.73
CA ALA A 286 11.50 20.37 13.93
C ALA A 286 10.96 21.16 12.72
N LYS A 287 11.02 22.50 12.75
CA LYS A 287 10.66 23.37 11.62
C LYS A 287 11.66 23.33 10.47
N ASN A 288 12.85 22.78 10.69
CA ASN A 288 13.87 22.57 9.66
C ASN A 288 13.85 21.14 9.09
N CYS A 289 12.95 20.28 9.58
CA CYS A 289 12.80 18.93 9.09
C CYS A 289 11.87 18.88 7.86
N ASP A 290 12.09 17.87 7.04
CA ASP A 290 11.10 17.50 6.04
C ASP A 290 9.86 16.89 6.72
N ILE A 291 8.70 17.17 6.13
CA ILE A 291 7.43 16.56 6.48
C ILE A 291 7.08 15.50 5.44
N ARG A 292 6.84 14.27 5.92
CA ARG A 292 6.29 13.21 5.09
C ARG A 292 4.77 13.27 5.15
N ILE A 293 4.15 13.34 3.98
CA ILE A 293 2.72 13.44 3.79
C ILE A 293 2.25 12.13 3.16
N SER A 294 1.27 11.48 3.77
CA SER A 294 0.62 10.28 3.25
C SER A 294 -0.88 10.54 3.06
N ILE A 295 -1.33 10.51 1.80
CA ILE A 295 -2.71 10.73 1.40
C ILE A 295 -3.38 9.36 1.21
N TYR A 296 -4.45 9.10 1.94
CA TYR A 296 -5.23 7.87 1.88
C TYR A 296 -6.58 8.16 1.23
N LEU A 297 -6.81 7.59 0.06
CA LEU A 297 -8.08 7.69 -0.67
C LEU A 297 -8.72 6.31 -0.74
N LEU A 298 -9.89 6.12 -0.13
CA LEU A 298 -10.58 4.83 -0.10
C LEU A 298 -11.84 4.87 -0.99
N PRO A 299 -11.79 4.31 -2.22
CA PRO A 299 -12.98 4.13 -3.02
C PRO A 299 -14.02 3.24 -2.33
N THR A 300 -15.30 3.52 -2.54
CA THR A 300 -16.42 2.64 -2.15
C THR A 300 -16.21 1.26 -2.74
N GLY A 301 -16.37 0.21 -1.93
CA GLY A 301 -16.23 -1.19 -2.35
C GLY A 301 -14.80 -1.73 -2.32
N ALA A 302 -13.80 -0.83 -2.35
CA ALA A 302 -12.42 -1.18 -2.10
C ALA A 302 -12.19 -1.57 -0.63
N ASN A 303 -11.26 -2.50 -0.41
CA ASN A 303 -10.94 -3.01 0.93
C ASN A 303 -9.67 -2.40 1.52
N ARG A 304 -8.99 -1.54 0.75
CA ARG A 304 -7.79 -0.82 1.15
C ARG A 304 -7.72 0.51 0.40
N PRO A 305 -7.13 1.57 0.99
CA PRO A 305 -6.99 2.84 0.32
C PRO A 305 -5.89 2.81 -0.75
N VAL A 306 -6.00 3.68 -1.74
CA VAL A 306 -4.86 4.14 -2.53
C VAL A 306 -4.05 5.09 -1.66
N VAL A 307 -2.76 4.80 -1.48
CA VAL A 307 -1.85 5.59 -0.64
C VAL A 307 -0.83 6.30 -1.51
N LEU A 308 -0.81 7.64 -1.42
CA LEU A 308 0.16 8.49 -2.10
C LEU A 308 1.08 9.10 -1.06
N THR A 309 2.39 9.03 -1.24
CA THR A 309 3.35 9.58 -0.28
C THR A 309 4.26 10.61 -0.95
N LYS A 310 4.47 11.74 -0.27
CA LYS A 310 5.43 12.76 -0.68
C LYS A 310 6.16 13.33 0.52
N THR A 311 7.44 13.61 0.35
CA THR A 311 8.24 14.36 1.32
C THR A 311 8.41 15.78 0.81
N LEU A 312 8.11 16.76 1.66
CA LEU A 312 8.25 18.20 1.37
C LEU A 312 9.02 18.86 2.52
N PRO A 313 9.69 20.00 2.29
CA PRO A 313 10.17 20.81 3.41
C PRO A 313 8.98 21.33 4.23
N TYR A 314 9.18 21.50 5.54
CA TYR A 314 8.19 22.17 6.38
C TYR A 314 7.93 23.59 5.83
N PRO A 315 6.66 24.03 5.71
CA PRO A 315 6.34 25.29 5.05
C PRO A 315 6.74 26.49 5.89
N ILE A 316 7.11 27.59 5.23
CA ILE A 316 7.30 28.88 5.91
C ILE A 316 5.96 29.31 6.50
N GLU A 317 5.96 29.56 7.82
CA GLU A 317 4.78 30.00 8.56
C GLU A 317 4.39 31.41 8.09
N LYS A 318 3.19 31.55 7.52
CA LYS A 318 2.64 32.85 7.13
C LYS A 318 2.01 33.50 8.36
N LEU A 319 2.52 34.68 8.72
CA LEU A 319 1.85 35.56 9.65
C LEU A 319 0.59 36.14 8.99
N PRO A 320 -0.47 36.43 9.75
CA PRO A 320 -1.63 37.12 9.22
C PRO A 320 -1.16 38.48 8.69
N SER A 321 -1.32 38.68 7.38
CA SER A 321 -0.93 39.89 6.67
C SER A 321 -1.97 40.97 6.81
#